data_AF-A0A820J6X2-F1
#
_entry.id   AF-A0A820J6X2-F1
#
_cell.length_a   1.000
_cell.length_b   1.000
_cell.length_c   1.000
_cell.angle_alpha   90.00
_cell.angle_beta   90.00
_cell.angle_gamma   90.00
#
_symmetry.space_group_name_H-M   'P 1'
#
loop_
_entity.id
_entity.type
_entity.pdbx_description
1 polymer ?
#
loop_
_entity_poly.entity_id
_entity_poly.type
_entity_poly.pdbx_seq_one_letter_code
_entity_poly.pdbx_strand_id
1 'polypeptide(L)'
;MAAKFIDIDEQHPTQRFSDLVGEPCRMLMPIQGYEKKPLVSLEEAVEPIIEYVPDVKRMVYVAKIKCAEISPGELSIDEAASITLYSME
;
A
#
# COMPACT_ATOMS: atom_id res chain seq x y z
N MET A 1 -16.92 -8.01 -29.38
CA MET A 1 -17.91 -7.02 -28.89
C MET A 1 -17.18 -6.13 -27.89
N ALA A 2 -17.01 -4.85 -28.22
CA ALA A 2 -16.33 -3.88 -27.37
C ALA A 2 -17.34 -3.25 -26.40
N ALA A 3 -17.13 -3.40 -25.10
CA ALA A 3 -17.89 -2.69 -24.09
C ALA A 3 -17.31 -1.27 -23.97
N LYS A 4 -18.14 -0.27 -24.29
CA LYS A 4 -17.84 1.15 -24.11
C LYS A 4 -17.85 1.46 -22.61
N PHE A 5 -16.77 2.08 -22.13
CA PHE A 5 -16.73 2.62 -20.77
C PHE A 5 -17.51 3.94 -20.72
N ILE A 6 -18.22 4.11 -19.61
CA ILE A 6 -19.17 5.19 -19.34
C ILE A 6 -18.40 6.24 -18.53
N ASP A 7 -18.38 7.48 -19.01
CA ASP A 7 -17.83 8.63 -18.29
C ASP A 7 -18.69 8.92 -17.05
N ILE A 8 -18.07 9.01 -15.87
CA ILE A 8 -18.73 9.47 -14.65
C ILE A 8 -17.87 10.55 -13.98
N ASP A 9 -18.56 11.65 -13.71
CA ASP A 9 -18.17 13.02 -13.34
C ASP A 9 -17.31 13.14 -12.06
N GLU A 10 -16.40 14.12 -12.07
CA GLU A 10 -15.44 14.50 -11.02
C GLU A 10 -16.09 14.92 -9.69
N GLN A 11 -15.38 14.82 -8.53
CA GLN A 11 -15.14 15.91 -7.53
C GLN A 11 -14.24 15.46 -6.33
N HIS A 12 -12.94 15.76 -6.43
CA HIS A 12 -11.96 16.35 -5.48
C HIS A 12 -11.74 15.81 -4.03
N PRO A 13 -10.47 15.47 -3.71
CA PRO A 13 -9.84 15.92 -2.45
C PRO A 13 -8.50 16.66 -2.69
N THR A 14 -8.30 17.69 -1.88
CA THR A 14 -7.23 18.71 -1.92
C THR A 14 -5.80 18.16 -2.07
N GLN A 15 -5.26 18.23 -3.28
CA GLN A 15 -3.84 18.06 -3.61
C GLN A 15 -3.08 19.41 -3.51
N ARG A 16 -1.80 19.38 -3.09
CA ARG A 16 -0.93 20.55 -3.21
C ARG A 16 -0.75 20.85 -4.71
N PHE A 17 -1.31 21.97 -5.16
CA PHE A 17 -1.47 22.36 -6.56
C PHE A 17 -0.18 22.36 -7.39
N SER A 18 1.01 22.40 -6.79
CA SER A 18 2.30 22.48 -7.49
C SER A 18 2.72 21.18 -8.16
N ASP A 19 2.29 20.02 -7.65
CA ASP A 19 2.82 18.72 -8.07
C ASP A 19 1.94 18.04 -9.13
N LEU A 20 0.89 18.73 -9.60
CA LEU A 20 -0.11 18.22 -10.55
C LEU A 20 0.07 18.73 -11.97
N VAL A 21 1.14 19.51 -12.24
CA VAL A 21 1.33 20.11 -13.55
C VAL A 21 1.67 19.01 -14.56
N GLY A 22 0.63 18.48 -15.22
CA GLY A 22 0.73 17.42 -16.22
C GLY A 22 0.02 16.11 -15.85
N GLU A 23 -0.41 15.93 -14.60
CA GLU A 23 -1.12 14.73 -14.19
C GLU A 23 -2.59 14.80 -14.62
N PRO A 24 -3.13 13.78 -15.29
CA PRO A 24 -4.54 13.76 -15.65
C PRO A 24 -5.39 13.71 -14.38
N CYS A 25 -6.29 14.68 -14.21
CA CYS A 25 -7.25 14.76 -13.10
C CYS A 25 -8.32 13.66 -13.23
N ARG A 26 -7.89 12.41 -13.09
CA ARG A 26 -8.74 11.22 -13.21
C ARG A 26 -8.90 10.62 -11.83
N MET A 27 -10.16 10.52 -11.41
CA MET A 27 -10.51 9.78 -10.22
C MET A 27 -10.29 8.29 -10.47
N LEU A 28 -9.28 7.71 -9.81
CA LEU A 28 -9.04 6.28 -9.86
C LEU A 28 -10.08 5.57 -9.00
N MET A 29 -10.70 4.54 -9.56
CA MET A 29 -11.57 3.65 -8.79
C MET A 29 -10.73 2.91 -7.73
N PRO A 30 -11.30 2.63 -6.55
CA PRO A 30 -10.65 1.77 -5.56
C PRO A 30 -10.23 0.44 -6.18
N ILE A 31 -9.12 -0.12 -5.70
CA ILE A 31 -8.66 -1.44 -6.14
C ILE A 31 -9.68 -2.48 -5.65
N GLN A 32 -10.33 -3.17 -6.59
CA GLN A 32 -11.32 -4.20 -6.32
C GLN A 32 -10.74 -5.62 -6.44
N GLY A 33 -11.38 -6.59 -5.80
CA GLY A 33 -11.04 -8.02 -5.90
C GLY A 33 -10.04 -8.52 -4.86
N TYR A 34 -9.69 -7.69 -3.88
CA TYR A 34 -8.84 -8.05 -2.73
C TYR A 34 -9.62 -8.16 -1.43
N GLU A 35 -10.88 -7.72 -1.40
CA GLU A 35 -11.74 -7.69 -0.20
C GLU A 35 -12.01 -9.08 0.37
N LYS A 36 -11.96 -10.10 -0.50
CA LYS A 36 -12.19 -11.51 -0.14
C LYS A 36 -10.91 -12.34 -0.17
N LYS A 37 -9.77 -11.72 -0.48
CA LYS A 37 -8.50 -12.45 -0.49
C LYS A 37 -7.99 -12.58 0.94
N PRO A 38 -7.46 -13.75 1.32
CA PRO A 38 -6.82 -13.89 2.62
C PRO A 38 -5.61 -12.96 2.68
N LEU A 39 -5.38 -12.38 3.85
CA LEU A 39 -4.13 -11.70 4.13
C LEU A 39 -3.00 -12.72 4.13
N VAL A 40 -1.87 -12.32 3.57
CA VAL A 40 -0.63 -13.09 3.55
C VAL A 40 0.33 -12.54 4.59
N SER A 41 1.42 -13.25 4.87
CA SER A 41 2.46 -12.71 5.74
C SER A 41 3.15 -11.53 5.09
N LEU A 42 3.76 -10.67 5.91
CA LEU A 42 4.53 -9.53 5.39
C LEU A 42 5.71 -10.00 4.53
N GLU A 43 6.32 -11.16 4.82
CA GLU A 43 7.38 -11.74 4.00
C GLU A 43 6.89 -12.12 2.59
N GLU A 44 5.72 -12.72 2.49
CA GLU A 44 5.13 -13.09 1.19
C GLU A 44 4.74 -11.84 0.40
N ALA A 45 4.19 -10.84 1.08
CA ALA A 45 3.77 -9.58 0.46
C ALA A 45 4.94 -8.82 -0.19
N VAL A 46 6.16 -8.93 0.35
CA VAL A 46 7.32 -8.21 -0.19
C VAL A 46 8.05 -8.96 -1.30
N GLU A 47 7.79 -10.25 -1.53
CA GLU A 47 8.47 -11.02 -2.59
C GLU A 47 8.45 -10.33 -3.97
N PRO A 48 7.32 -9.79 -4.46
CA PRO A 48 7.27 -9.13 -5.77
C PRO A 48 8.10 -7.85 -5.89
N ILE A 49 8.53 -7.26 -4.77
CA ILE A 49 9.22 -5.96 -4.75
C ILE A 49 10.71 -6.04 -4.40
N ILE A 50 11.23 -7.24 -4.08
CA ILE A 50 12.63 -7.43 -3.70
C ILE A 50 13.60 -6.93 -4.77
N GLU A 51 13.28 -7.15 -6.05
CA GLU A 51 14.14 -6.73 -7.16
C GLU A 51 14.31 -5.21 -7.24
N TYR A 52 13.31 -4.45 -6.76
CA TYR A 52 13.32 -2.99 -6.75
C TYR A 52 13.85 -2.41 -5.44
N VAL A 53 13.66 -3.13 -4.33
CA VAL A 53 14.08 -2.73 -2.99
C VAL A 53 14.88 -3.88 -2.36
N PRO A 54 16.19 -4.00 -2.66
CA PRO A 54 17.00 -5.15 -2.24
C PRO A 54 17.03 -5.39 -0.73
N ASP A 55 16.94 -4.31 0.05
CA ASP A 55 16.99 -4.35 1.52
C ASP A 55 15.62 -4.64 2.18
N VAL A 56 14.54 -4.78 1.41
CA VAL A 56 13.17 -4.89 1.95
C VAL A 56 13.02 -6.06 2.92
N LYS A 57 13.67 -7.20 2.66
CA LYS A 57 13.65 -8.37 3.56
C LYS A 57 14.25 -8.05 4.92
N ARG A 58 15.36 -7.31 4.95
CA ARG A 58 15.98 -6.85 6.20
C ARG A 58 15.09 -5.84 6.91
N MET A 59 14.47 -4.93 6.15
CA MET A 59 13.56 -3.93 6.73
C MET A 59 12.32 -4.57 7.34
N VAL A 60 11.74 -5.59 6.70
CA VAL A 60 10.63 -6.39 7.25
C VAL A 60 11.02 -7.01 8.60
N TYR A 61 12.20 -7.62 8.67
CA TYR A 61 12.70 -8.21 9.91
C TYR A 61 12.83 -7.17 11.04
N VAL A 62 13.42 -6.01 10.74
CA VAL A 62 13.58 -4.90 11.71
C VAL A 62 12.21 -4.36 12.15
N ALA A 63 11.27 -4.19 11.21
CA ALA A 63 9.93 -3.71 11.50
C ALA A 63 9.17 -4.67 12.43
N LYS A 64 9.27 -5.98 12.20
CA LYS A 64 8.65 -7.00 13.05
C LYS A 64 9.23 -7.00 14.46
N ILE A 65 10.54 -6.87 14.63
CA ILE A 65 11.17 -6.76 15.96
C ILE A 65 10.63 -5.55 16.71
N LYS A 66 10.62 -4.37 16.07
CA LYS A 66 10.11 -3.13 16.69
C LYS A 66 8.66 -3.29 17.16
N CYS A 67 7.81 -3.94 16.36
CA CYS A 67 6.41 -4.14 16.71
C CYS A 67 6.22 -5.18 17.82
N ALA A 68 7.04 -6.23 17.84
CA ALA A 68 7.01 -7.23 18.90
C ALA A 68 7.39 -6.65 20.27
N GLU A 69 8.29 -5.65 20.30
CA GLU A 69 8.70 -4.97 21.54
C GLU A 69 7.62 -4.02 22.10
N ILE A 70 6.86 -3.36 21.23
CA ILE A 70 5.93 -2.28 21.64
C ILE A 70 4.51 -2.80 21.93
N SER A 71 4.19 -4.05 21.55
CA SER A 71 2.85 -4.64 21.57
C SER A 71 1.84 -3.85 20.72
N PRO A 72 1.47 -4.35 19.53
CA PRO A 72 0.72 -3.59 18.53
C PRO A 72 -0.77 -3.36 18.84
N GLY A 73 -1.22 -3.60 20.08
CA GLY A 73 -2.62 -3.45 20.49
C GLY A 73 -3.52 -4.45 19.78
N GLU A 74 -4.45 -3.95 18.96
CA GLU A 74 -5.44 -4.75 18.23
C GLU A 74 -4.91 -5.30 16.88
N LEU A 75 -3.76 -4.80 16.41
CA LEU A 75 -3.17 -5.25 15.15
C LEU A 75 -2.35 -6.52 15.34
N SER A 76 -2.33 -7.37 14.33
CA SER A 76 -1.32 -8.41 14.23
C SER A 76 0.07 -7.80 14.04
N ILE A 77 1.10 -8.58 14.37
CA ILE A 77 2.51 -8.16 14.17
C ILE A 77 2.75 -7.81 12.70
N ASP A 78 2.17 -8.54 11.76
CA ASP A 78 2.36 -8.32 10.33
C ASP A 78 1.69 -7.03 9.87
N GLU A 79 0.49 -6.73 10.37
CA GLU A 79 -0.20 -5.46 10.08
C GLU A 79 0.59 -4.27 10.64
N ALA A 80 1.00 -4.32 11.91
CA ALA A 80 1.77 -3.25 12.53
C ALA A 80 3.15 -3.08 11.88
N ALA A 81 3.81 -4.19 11.53
CA ALA A 81 5.09 -4.17 10.84
C ALA A 81 4.95 -3.60 9.42
N SER A 82 3.83 -3.81 8.74
CA SER A 82 3.60 -3.22 7.40
C SER A 82 3.53 -1.68 7.45
N ILE A 83 2.87 -1.14 8.48
CA ILE A 83 2.78 0.32 8.72
C ILE A 83 4.16 0.87 9.10
N THR A 84 4.87 0.16 9.97
CA THR A 84 6.23 0.52 10.39
C THR A 84 7.17 0.52 9.19
N LEU A 85 7.11 -0.52 8.36
CA LEU A 85 7.93 -0.67 7.15
C LEU A 85 7.73 0.49 6.17
N TYR A 86 6.49 0.93 5.96
CA TYR A 86 6.18 2.08 5.12
C TYR A 86 6.80 3.39 5.64
N SER A 87 7.03 3.48 6.95
CA SER A 87 7.58 4.68 7.61
C SER A 87 9.11 4.62 7.78
N MET A 88 9.77 3.58 7.28
CA MET A 88 11.22 3.45 7.33
C MET A 88 11.85 4.17 6.13
N GLU A 89 12.82 5.06 6.40
CA GLU A 89 13.68 5.72 5.40
C GLU A 89 14.97 4.94 5.12
#